data_AF-A0A917ZYP1-F1
#
_entry.id   AF-A0A917ZYP1-F1
#
_cell.length_a   1.000
_cell.length_b   1.000
_cell.length_c   1.000
_cell.angle_alpha   90.00
_cell.angle_beta   90.00
_cell.angle_gamma   90.00
#
_symmetry.space_group_name_H-M   'P 1'
#
loop_
_entity.id
_entity.type
_entity.pdbx_description
1 polymer ?
#
loop_
_entity_poly.entity_id
_entity_poly.type
_entity_poly.pdbx_seq_one_letter_code
_entity_poly.pdbx_strand_id
1 'polypeptide(L)'
;METLRSTAKWLLAAFAAIAAALAAGLQLTGLGELAAGSWRLWASLASIPVTLGSLGYMATSATAVLSQDWVTLAAFTDDHHDAIFNGRRSERDFKRLERKIEANRHELYAHVAPTISELHTGLQDAVRLAHDSAAPEAQRRKAQAQASELRAAARDVVQCANYFWTRELFLRMRKHLAWASVAAILGLTVFAYAANPPKPDKPLDVRVCLASDSAASAGRACSPASDYWKSSKSPSSTTTKPGPMRYSSTSSGAISR
;
A
#
# COMPACT_ATOMS: atom_id res chain seq x y z
N MET A 1 15.67 8.28 -0.55
CA MET A 1 14.73 8.43 0.59
C MET A 1 13.50 9.24 0.18
N GLU A 2 13.63 10.25 -0.69
CA GLU A 2 12.53 11.05 -1.25
C GLU A 2 11.37 10.24 -1.85
N THR A 3 11.66 9.11 -2.52
CA THR A 3 10.64 8.30 -3.21
C THR A 3 9.62 7.70 -2.25
N LEU A 4 10.05 7.14 -1.11
CA LEU A 4 9.15 6.55 -0.11
C LEU A 4 8.23 7.61 0.53
N ARG A 5 8.79 8.77 0.89
CA ARG A 5 8.03 9.87 1.46
C ARG A 5 7.01 10.43 0.47
N SER A 6 7.35 10.48 -0.82
CA SER A 6 6.43 10.87 -1.88
C SER A 6 5.28 9.86 -2.02
N THR A 7 5.58 8.56 -2.09
CA THR A 7 4.55 7.52 -2.18
C THR A 7 3.60 7.53 -0.98
N ALA A 8 4.13 7.71 0.24
CA ALA A 8 3.30 7.81 1.45
C ALA A 8 2.34 9.01 1.40
N LYS A 9 2.80 10.18 0.91
CA LYS A 9 1.93 11.36 0.73
C LYS A 9 0.81 11.10 -0.28
N TRP A 10 1.11 10.46 -1.41
CA TRP A 10 0.11 10.11 -2.43
C TRP A 10 -0.90 9.10 -1.92
N LEU A 11 -0.46 8.11 -1.14
CA LEU A 11 -1.37 7.16 -0.48
C LEU A 11 -2.29 7.85 0.51
N LEU A 12 -1.76 8.73 1.35
CA LEU A 12 -2.57 9.50 2.32
C LEU A 12 -3.61 10.37 1.61
N ALA A 13 -3.21 11.05 0.52
CA ALA A 13 -4.11 11.85 -0.30
C ALA A 13 -5.22 11.00 -0.95
N ALA A 14 -4.88 9.81 -1.45
CA ALA A 14 -5.86 8.87 -2.00
C ALA A 14 -6.86 8.41 -0.93
N PHE A 15 -6.41 8.07 0.28
CA PHE A 15 -7.31 7.71 1.39
C PHE A 15 -8.21 8.86 1.80
N ALA A 16 -7.68 10.09 1.88
CA ALA A 16 -8.47 11.28 2.17
C ALA A 16 -9.53 11.54 1.09
N ALA A 17 -9.19 11.37 -0.18
CA ALA A 17 -10.13 11.50 -1.30
C ALA A 17 -11.23 10.44 -1.24
N ILE A 18 -10.91 9.19 -0.92
CA ILE A 18 -11.90 8.12 -0.73
C ILE A 18 -12.82 8.43 0.45
N ALA A 19 -12.27 8.88 1.58
CA ALA A 19 -13.06 9.26 2.75
C ALA A 19 -14.01 10.44 2.45
N ALA A 20 -13.53 11.44 1.73
CA ALA A 20 -14.35 12.58 1.30
C ALA A 20 -15.44 12.16 0.31
N ALA A 21 -15.14 11.28 -0.65
CA ALA A 21 -16.11 10.75 -1.59
C ALA A 21 -17.20 9.93 -0.89
N LEU A 22 -16.83 9.10 0.11
CA LEU A 22 -17.79 8.37 0.93
C LEU A 22 -18.66 9.32 1.76
N ALA A 23 -18.07 10.33 2.39
CA ALA A 23 -18.81 11.33 3.17
C ALA A 23 -19.80 12.12 2.31
N ALA A 24 -19.39 12.53 1.10
CA ALA A 24 -20.25 13.21 0.15
C ALA A 24 -21.37 12.30 -0.38
N GLY A 25 -21.05 11.02 -0.67
CA GLY A 25 -22.02 10.03 -1.13
C GLY A 25 -23.12 9.71 -0.09
N LEU A 26 -22.76 9.63 1.19
CA LEU A 26 -23.71 9.37 2.28
C LEU A 26 -24.80 10.45 2.39
N GLN A 27 -24.48 11.70 2.06
CA GLN A 27 -25.45 12.81 2.11
C GLN A 27 -26.46 12.79 0.94
N LEU A 28 -26.12 12.13 -0.17
CA LEU A 28 -26.96 12.05 -1.37
C LEU A 28 -27.91 10.86 -1.38
N THR A 29 -27.54 9.78 -0.69
CA THR A 29 -28.41 8.61 -0.52
C THR A 29 -29.47 8.95 0.53
N GLY A 30 -30.73 9.07 0.11
CA GLY A 30 -31.90 9.38 0.96
C GLY A 30 -32.10 8.41 2.12
N LEU A 31 -31.27 8.52 3.15
CA LEU A 31 -31.33 7.76 4.40
C LEU A 31 -32.68 7.94 5.12
N GLY A 32 -33.41 9.02 4.81
CA GLY A 32 -34.74 9.27 5.33
C GLY A 32 -35.86 8.41 4.75
N GLU A 33 -35.67 7.75 3.59
CA GLU A 33 -36.70 6.89 2.99
C GLU A 33 -36.60 5.41 3.37
N LEU A 34 -35.50 4.99 4.03
CA LEU A 34 -35.35 3.60 4.44
C LEU A 34 -36.13 3.33 5.74
N ALA A 35 -37.06 2.38 5.69
CA ALA A 35 -37.77 1.91 6.87
C ALA A 35 -36.78 1.41 7.94
N ALA A 36 -36.88 1.96 9.16
CA ALA A 36 -35.96 1.71 10.27
C ALA A 36 -35.86 0.21 10.69
N GLY A 37 -36.79 -0.64 10.26
CA GLY A 37 -36.79 -2.08 10.53
C GLY A 37 -36.17 -2.96 9.44
N SER A 38 -35.68 -2.40 8.33
CA SER A 38 -35.13 -3.21 7.23
C SER A 38 -33.73 -3.73 7.57
N TRP A 39 -33.50 -5.05 7.42
CA TRP A 39 -32.18 -5.67 7.60
C TRP A 39 -31.09 -5.01 6.74
N ARG A 40 -31.47 -4.38 5.63
CA ARG A 40 -30.56 -3.65 4.72
C ARG A 40 -29.90 -2.44 5.38
N LEU A 41 -30.61 -1.76 6.27
CA LEU A 41 -30.06 -0.62 7.02
C LEU A 41 -28.94 -1.10 7.96
N TRP A 42 -29.14 -2.24 8.63
CA TRP A 42 -28.11 -2.85 9.46
C TRP A 42 -26.93 -3.35 8.64
N ALA A 43 -27.18 -3.95 7.47
CA ALA A 43 -26.13 -4.41 6.57
C ALA A 43 -25.26 -3.25 6.03
N SER A 44 -25.88 -2.14 5.60
CA SER A 44 -25.14 -0.96 5.15
C SER A 44 -24.36 -0.33 6.32
N LEU A 45 -24.99 -0.18 7.48
CA LEU A 45 -24.34 0.40 8.66
C LEU A 45 -23.16 -0.45 9.15
N ALA A 46 -23.27 -1.78 9.12
CA ALA A 46 -22.19 -2.69 9.51
C ALA A 46 -21.03 -2.73 8.50
N SER A 47 -21.30 -2.47 7.22
CA SER A 47 -20.27 -2.49 6.17
C SER A 47 -19.29 -1.30 6.23
N ILE A 48 -19.74 -0.16 6.78
CA ILE A 48 -18.91 1.05 6.95
C ILE A 48 -17.69 0.78 7.86
N PRO A 49 -17.86 0.32 9.12
CA PRO A 49 -16.72 0.04 9.99
C PRO A 49 -15.84 -1.10 9.47
N VAL A 50 -16.39 -2.07 8.74
CA VAL A 50 -15.60 -3.14 8.10
C VAL A 50 -14.68 -2.56 7.03
N THR A 51 -15.22 -1.70 6.16
CA THR A 51 -14.44 -1.07 5.09
C THR A 51 -13.39 -0.12 5.65
N LEU A 52 -13.78 0.76 6.59
CA LEU A 52 -12.88 1.69 7.27
C LEU A 52 -11.81 0.97 8.09
N GLY A 53 -12.20 -0.08 8.83
CA GLY A 53 -11.28 -0.90 9.61
C GLY A 53 -10.26 -1.61 8.72
N SER A 54 -10.68 -2.11 7.56
CA SER A 54 -9.77 -2.72 6.57
C SER A 54 -8.76 -1.71 6.04
N LEU A 55 -9.21 -0.50 5.66
CA LEU A 55 -8.34 0.59 5.20
C LEU A 55 -7.36 1.04 6.29
N GLY A 56 -7.85 1.24 7.52
CA GLY A 56 -7.02 1.60 8.68
C GLY A 56 -5.99 0.52 9.01
N TYR A 57 -6.37 -0.75 8.90
CA TYR A 57 -5.45 -1.87 9.06
C TYR A 57 -4.36 -1.90 7.98
N MET A 58 -4.71 -1.65 6.71
CA MET A 58 -3.73 -1.54 5.63
C MET A 58 -2.75 -0.38 5.87
N ALA A 59 -3.25 0.78 6.31
CA ALA A 59 -2.43 1.95 6.61
C ALA A 59 -1.47 1.70 7.78
N THR A 60 -1.96 1.15 8.90
CA THR A 60 -1.11 0.83 10.06
C THR A 60 -0.10 -0.26 9.73
N SER A 61 -0.46 -1.26 8.93
CA SER A 61 0.48 -2.28 8.45
C SER A 61 1.59 -1.69 7.58
N ALA A 62 1.25 -0.74 6.69
CA ALA A 62 2.25 -0.05 5.88
C ALA A 62 3.18 0.83 6.73
N THR A 63 2.63 1.55 7.71
CA THR A 63 3.42 2.34 8.66
C THR A 63 4.35 1.46 9.48
N ALA A 64 3.89 0.30 9.95
CA ALA A 64 4.72 -0.63 10.72
C ALA A 64 5.94 -1.11 9.93
N VAL A 65 5.81 -1.33 8.61
CA VAL A 65 6.94 -1.69 7.75
C VAL A 65 7.92 -0.52 7.54
N LEU A 66 7.43 0.72 7.51
CA LEU A 66 8.27 1.91 7.38
C LEU A 66 8.97 2.31 8.69
N SER A 67 8.34 2.02 9.83
CA SER A 67 8.85 2.32 11.17
C SER A 67 9.78 1.26 11.72
N GLN A 68 10.04 0.17 10.98
CA GLN A 68 10.80 -0.93 11.53
C GLN A 68 12.29 -0.58 11.57
N ASP A 69 12.84 -0.58 12.79
CA ASP A 69 14.24 -0.27 13.05
C ASP A 69 15.17 -1.21 12.27
N TRP A 70 16.25 -0.62 11.74
CA TRP A 70 17.26 -1.32 10.97
C TRP A 70 17.93 -2.41 11.82
N VAL A 71 18.10 -3.60 11.26
CA VAL A 71 18.85 -4.68 11.92
C VAL A 71 20.31 -4.23 11.99
N THR A 72 20.81 -4.01 13.20
CA THR A 72 22.22 -3.65 13.45
C THR A 72 23.04 -4.90 13.76
N LEU A 73 24.37 -4.80 13.63
CA LEU A 73 25.26 -5.91 13.97
C LEU A 73 25.14 -6.33 15.46
N ALA A 74 24.79 -5.39 16.33
CA ALA A 74 24.55 -5.63 17.76
C ALA A 74 23.30 -6.50 18.01
N ALA A 75 22.39 -6.62 17.05
CA ALA A 75 21.26 -7.53 17.16
C ALA A 75 21.66 -9.01 17.07
N PHE A 76 22.89 -9.32 16.64
CA PHE A 76 23.42 -10.69 16.52
C PHE A 76 24.27 -11.14 17.72
N THR A 77 24.45 -10.28 18.73
CA THR A 77 25.14 -10.66 19.96
C THR A 77 24.14 -11.12 21.02
N ASP A 78 24.39 -12.29 21.61
CA ASP A 78 23.49 -12.99 22.53
C ASP A 78 22.93 -12.11 23.67
N ASP A 79 23.71 -11.14 24.16
CA ASP A 79 23.33 -10.27 25.28
C ASP A 79 22.19 -9.28 24.99
N HIS A 80 21.80 -9.07 23.72
CA HIS A 80 20.76 -8.09 23.35
C HIS A 80 19.52 -8.70 22.69
N HIS A 81 19.47 -10.02 22.55
CA HIS A 81 18.34 -10.70 21.91
C HIS A 81 17.02 -10.49 22.69
N ASP A 82 17.06 -10.52 24.02
CA ASP A 82 15.84 -10.49 24.84
C ASP A 82 15.21 -9.09 24.92
N ALA A 83 16.00 -8.02 24.82
CA ALA A 83 15.52 -6.64 24.97
C ALA A 83 14.83 -6.10 23.71
N ILE A 84 15.31 -6.47 22.52
CA ILE A 84 14.80 -5.98 21.24
C ILE A 84 13.57 -6.78 20.81
N PHE A 85 13.52 -8.06 21.17
CA PHE A 85 12.52 -8.99 20.70
C PHE A 85 11.55 -9.39 21.81
N ASN A 86 10.67 -8.44 22.19
CA ASN A 86 9.57 -8.61 23.17
C ASN A 86 8.49 -9.65 22.76
N GLY A 87 8.80 -10.66 21.93
CA GLY A 87 7.86 -11.73 21.60
C GLY A 87 8.49 -12.96 20.94
N ARG A 88 8.01 -14.15 21.34
CA ARG A 88 8.37 -15.49 20.82
C ARG A 88 8.28 -15.64 19.29
N ARG A 89 7.56 -14.75 18.61
CA ARG A 89 7.45 -14.78 17.15
C ARG A 89 8.70 -14.23 16.47
N SER A 90 9.34 -13.24 17.08
CA SER A 90 10.51 -12.57 16.51
C SER A 90 11.76 -13.44 16.56
N GLU A 91 11.94 -14.22 17.63
CA GLU A 91 13.09 -15.13 17.77
C GLU A 91 13.16 -16.17 16.64
N ARG A 92 12.02 -16.77 16.27
CA ARG A 92 11.97 -17.74 15.17
C ARG A 92 12.32 -17.14 13.81
N ASP A 93 11.93 -15.89 13.60
CA ASP A 93 12.22 -15.17 12.36
C ASP A 93 13.68 -14.77 12.31
N PHE A 94 14.25 -14.35 13.44
CA PHE A 94 15.67 -14.06 13.57
C PHE A 94 16.53 -15.30 13.34
N LYS A 95 16.21 -16.45 13.95
CA LYS A 95 16.88 -17.74 13.70
C LYS A 95 16.78 -18.21 12.24
N ARG A 96 15.75 -17.78 11.51
CA ARG A 96 15.66 -18.03 10.06
C ARG A 96 16.56 -17.10 9.27
N LEU A 97 16.64 -15.84 9.67
CA LEU A 97 17.53 -14.85 9.07
C LEU A 97 19.00 -15.25 9.26
N GLU A 98 19.38 -15.60 10.49
CA GLU A 98 20.73 -16.06 10.84
C GLU A 98 21.16 -17.25 9.99
N ARG A 99 20.30 -18.27 9.84
CA ARG A 99 20.57 -19.42 8.94
C ARG A 99 20.76 -19.01 7.48
N LYS A 100 20.03 -18.02 6.99
CA LYS A 100 20.20 -17.50 5.62
C LYS A 100 21.54 -16.78 5.48
N ILE A 101 21.95 -15.99 6.48
CA ILE A 101 23.23 -15.28 6.47
C ILE A 101 24.37 -16.29 6.54
N GLU A 102 24.30 -17.26 7.45
CA GLU A 102 25.32 -18.31 7.62
C GLU A 102 25.47 -19.15 6.35
N ALA A 103 24.36 -19.45 5.65
CA ALA A 103 24.42 -20.13 4.35
C ALA A 103 25.20 -19.34 3.27
N ASN A 104 25.24 -18.00 3.38
CA ASN A 104 25.96 -17.11 2.48
C ASN A 104 27.29 -16.60 3.08
N ARG A 105 27.79 -17.18 4.18
CA ARG A 105 28.98 -16.70 4.90
C ARG A 105 30.23 -16.60 4.02
N HIS A 106 30.38 -17.53 3.07
CA HIS A 106 31.56 -17.62 2.20
C HIS A 106 31.71 -16.39 1.29
N GLU A 107 30.59 -15.80 0.89
CA GLU A 107 30.56 -14.57 0.10
C GLU A 107 30.68 -13.32 0.99
N LEU A 108 30.12 -13.37 2.20
CA LEU A 108 29.97 -12.17 3.04
C LEU A 108 31.15 -11.89 3.98
N TYR A 109 31.62 -12.87 4.75
CA TYR A 109 32.59 -12.61 5.83
C TYR A 109 33.56 -13.74 6.15
N ALA A 110 33.43 -14.92 5.52
CA ALA A 110 34.27 -16.09 5.84
C ALA A 110 35.78 -15.84 5.65
N HIS A 111 36.16 -14.82 4.86
CA HIS A 111 37.55 -14.42 4.67
C HIS A 111 38.13 -13.65 5.87
N VAL A 112 37.29 -13.03 6.71
CA VAL A 112 37.73 -12.23 7.87
C VAL A 112 37.41 -12.89 9.20
N ALA A 113 36.31 -13.66 9.28
CA ALA A 113 35.88 -14.33 10.50
C ALA A 113 35.12 -15.63 10.19
N PRO A 114 35.23 -16.67 11.03
CA PRO A 114 34.52 -17.93 10.81
C PRO A 114 33.04 -17.87 11.23
N THR A 115 32.67 -16.96 12.14
CA THR A 115 31.29 -16.76 12.63
C THR A 115 30.93 -15.27 12.72
N ILE A 116 29.62 -14.95 12.73
CA ILE A 116 29.14 -13.56 12.86
C ILE A 116 29.52 -12.97 14.23
N SER A 117 29.46 -13.79 15.29
CA SER A 117 29.86 -13.37 16.64
C SER A 117 31.35 -13.02 16.71
N GLU A 118 32.21 -13.80 16.05
CA GLU A 118 33.63 -13.49 15.94
C GLU A 118 33.90 -12.27 15.07
N LEU A 119 33.13 -12.03 14.00
CA LEU A 119 33.20 -10.81 13.21
C LEU A 119 32.93 -9.57 14.08
N HIS A 120 31.88 -9.62 14.91
CA HIS A 120 31.51 -8.53 15.81
C HIS A 120 32.57 -8.31 16.90
N THR A 121 32.99 -9.38 17.59
CA THR A 121 34.02 -9.31 18.64
C THR A 121 35.34 -8.80 18.07
N GLY A 122 35.79 -9.33 16.93
CA GLY A 122 37.00 -8.89 16.24
C GLY A 122 36.93 -7.42 15.81
N LEU A 123 35.75 -6.94 15.39
CA LEU A 123 35.55 -5.53 15.08
C LEU A 123 35.67 -4.66 16.34
N GLN A 124 35.05 -5.03 17.46
CA GLN A 124 35.15 -4.31 18.71
C GLN A 124 36.60 -4.24 19.21
N ASP A 125 37.32 -5.35 19.16
CA ASP A 125 38.72 -5.45 19.57
C ASP A 125 39.63 -4.59 18.69
N ALA A 126 39.47 -4.66 17.36
CA ALA A 126 40.26 -3.87 16.43
C ALA A 126 40.00 -2.36 16.60
N VAL A 127 38.74 -1.96 16.86
CA VAL A 127 38.40 -0.56 17.15
C VAL A 127 38.99 -0.12 18.48
N ARG A 128 38.92 -0.95 19.52
CA ARG A 128 39.49 -0.65 20.84
C ARG A 128 41.00 -0.45 20.75
N LEU A 129 41.72 -1.37 20.08
CA LEU A 129 43.16 -1.27 19.85
C LEU A 129 43.54 -0.06 18.99
N ALA A 130 42.72 0.31 18.02
CA ALA A 130 42.97 1.49 17.19
C ALA A 130 42.84 2.81 17.96
N HIS A 131 42.05 2.85 19.03
CA HIS A 131 41.85 4.03 19.88
C HIS A 131 42.71 4.03 21.15
N ASP A 132 43.43 2.94 21.44
CA ASP A 132 44.33 2.87 22.59
C ASP A 132 45.55 3.76 22.36
N SER A 133 45.63 4.87 23.10
CA SER A 133 46.72 5.84 22.99
C SER A 133 48.06 5.31 23.52
N ALA A 134 48.03 4.26 24.35
CA ALA A 134 49.24 3.62 24.87
C ALA A 134 49.86 2.62 23.87
N ALA A 135 49.13 2.22 22.84
CA ALA A 135 49.60 1.24 21.86
C ALA A 135 50.65 1.83 20.89
N PRO A 136 51.72 1.08 20.55
CA PRO A 136 52.71 1.49 19.54
C PRO A 136 52.05 1.88 18.21
N GLU A 137 52.59 2.90 17.52
CA GLU A 137 52.02 3.40 16.25
C GLU A 137 51.85 2.30 15.19
N ALA A 138 52.83 1.40 15.06
CA ALA A 138 52.74 0.28 14.12
C ALA A 138 51.55 -0.63 14.41
N GLN A 139 51.28 -0.89 15.70
CA GLN A 139 50.14 -1.70 16.12
C GLN A 139 48.81 -0.99 15.86
N ARG A 140 48.74 0.32 16.14
CA ARG A 140 47.56 1.14 15.80
C ARG A 140 47.26 1.15 14.31
N ARG A 141 48.27 1.31 13.45
CA ARG A 141 48.11 1.25 11.98
C ARG A 141 47.59 -0.11 11.52
N LYS A 142 48.14 -1.21 12.06
CA LYS A 142 47.67 -2.56 11.76
C LYS A 142 46.22 -2.77 12.23
N ALA A 143 45.88 -2.33 13.44
CA ALA A 143 44.52 -2.40 13.97
C ALA A 143 43.53 -1.56 13.15
N GLN A 144 43.94 -0.39 12.66
CA GLN A 144 43.11 0.44 11.77
C GLN A 144 42.83 -0.24 10.43
N ALA A 145 43.85 -0.86 9.82
CA ALA A 145 43.69 -1.62 8.58
C ALA A 145 42.72 -2.79 8.79
N GLN A 146 42.92 -3.59 9.83
CA GLN A 146 42.05 -4.71 10.18
C GLN A 146 40.61 -4.25 10.49
N ALA A 147 40.45 -3.15 11.24
CA ALA A 147 39.14 -2.58 11.53
C ALA A 147 38.43 -2.08 10.25
N SER A 148 39.15 -1.62 9.23
CA SER A 148 38.54 -1.21 7.96
C SER A 148 37.99 -2.40 7.17
N GLU A 149 38.72 -3.52 7.15
CA GLU A 149 38.31 -4.77 6.51
C GLU A 149 37.10 -5.40 7.22
N LEU A 150 37.17 -5.51 8.56
CA LEU A 150 36.06 -6.00 9.38
C LEU A 150 34.80 -5.14 9.23
N ARG A 151 34.93 -3.81 9.12
CA ARG A 151 33.79 -2.90 8.88
C ARG A 151 33.17 -3.11 7.50
N ALA A 152 33.96 -3.41 6.48
CA ALA A 152 33.44 -3.71 5.14
C ALA A 152 32.59 -4.99 5.18
N ALA A 153 33.15 -6.09 5.71
CA ALA A 153 32.42 -7.34 5.87
C ALA A 153 31.16 -7.18 6.75
N ALA A 154 31.26 -6.44 7.86
CA ALA A 154 30.11 -6.15 8.72
C ALA A 154 29.01 -5.36 7.98
N ARG A 155 29.38 -4.39 7.12
CA ARG A 155 28.42 -3.64 6.30
C ARG A 155 27.71 -4.56 5.31
N ASP A 156 28.42 -5.47 4.67
CA ASP A 156 27.85 -6.42 3.71
C ASP A 156 26.88 -7.38 4.39
N VAL A 157 27.24 -7.89 5.59
CA VAL A 157 26.33 -8.68 6.43
C VAL A 157 25.08 -7.89 6.81
N VAL A 158 25.21 -6.65 7.27
CA VAL A 158 24.07 -5.79 7.65
C VAL A 158 23.18 -5.50 6.44
N GLN A 159 23.76 -5.22 5.28
CA GLN A 159 23.00 -4.95 4.06
C GLN A 159 22.25 -6.20 3.60
N CYS A 160 22.89 -7.37 3.64
CA CYS A 160 22.28 -8.66 3.32
C CYS A 160 21.15 -9.01 4.32
N ALA A 161 21.38 -8.81 5.62
CA ALA A 161 20.41 -9.01 6.68
C ALA A 161 19.16 -8.13 6.47
N ASN A 162 19.37 -6.83 6.26
CA ASN A 162 18.29 -5.89 6.01
C ASN A 162 17.51 -6.20 4.73
N TYR A 163 18.19 -6.65 3.67
CA TYR A 163 17.52 -7.09 2.44
C TYR A 163 16.58 -8.28 2.70
N PHE A 164 17.08 -9.35 3.34
CA PHE A 164 16.27 -10.53 3.63
C PHE A 164 15.11 -10.23 4.59
N TRP A 165 15.37 -9.42 5.61
CA TRP A 165 14.37 -9.00 6.58
C TRP A 165 13.24 -8.20 5.91
N THR A 166 13.60 -7.17 5.13
CA THR A 166 12.64 -6.33 4.41
C THR A 166 11.84 -7.15 3.40
N ARG A 167 12.47 -8.08 2.68
CA ARG A 167 11.80 -8.97 1.73
C ARG A 167 10.76 -9.85 2.43
N GLU A 168 11.10 -10.42 3.57
CA GLU A 168 10.19 -11.30 4.32
C GLU A 168 9.00 -10.52 4.90
N LEU A 169 9.24 -9.33 5.45
CA LEU A 169 8.19 -8.41 5.88
C LEU A 169 7.26 -8.02 4.74
N PHE A 170 7.82 -7.67 3.58
CA PHE A 170 7.04 -7.32 2.41
C PHE A 170 6.13 -8.47 1.95
N LEU A 171 6.62 -9.71 1.94
CA LEU A 171 5.82 -10.87 1.56
C LEU A 171 4.65 -11.12 2.53
N ARG A 172 4.90 -10.98 3.84
CA ARG A 172 3.84 -11.09 4.86
C ARG A 172 2.83 -9.97 4.72
N MET A 173 3.30 -8.73 4.59
CA MET A 173 2.45 -7.56 4.38
C MET A 173 1.59 -7.74 3.13
N ARG A 174 2.15 -8.20 2.01
CA ARG A 174 1.40 -8.43 0.77
C ARG A 174 0.22 -9.39 0.97
N LYS A 175 0.39 -10.46 1.76
CA LYS A 175 -0.70 -11.39 2.07
C LYS A 175 -1.79 -10.71 2.90
N HIS A 176 -1.41 -9.93 3.91
CA HIS A 176 -2.35 -9.18 4.75
C HIS A 176 -3.10 -8.10 3.96
N LEU A 177 -2.39 -7.34 3.13
CA LEU A 177 -2.97 -6.33 2.24
C LEU A 177 -3.93 -6.96 1.23
N ALA A 178 -3.61 -8.13 0.68
CA ALA A 178 -4.52 -8.83 -0.23
C ALA A 178 -5.84 -9.19 0.46
N TRP A 179 -5.78 -9.77 1.66
CA TRP A 179 -6.99 -10.09 2.44
C TRP A 179 -7.79 -8.85 2.84
N ALA A 180 -7.11 -7.80 3.30
CA ALA A 180 -7.75 -6.54 3.66
C ALA A 180 -8.40 -5.86 2.44
N SER A 181 -7.77 -5.95 1.26
CA SER A 181 -8.33 -5.42 0.00
C SER A 181 -9.62 -6.15 -0.38
N VAL A 182 -9.61 -7.49 -0.28
CA VAL A 182 -10.82 -8.30 -0.53
C VAL A 182 -11.93 -7.93 0.44
N ALA A 183 -11.62 -7.80 1.74
CA ALA A 183 -12.60 -7.39 2.74
C ALA A 183 -13.17 -5.99 2.47
N ALA A 184 -12.33 -5.03 2.07
CA ALA A 184 -12.77 -3.68 1.70
C ALA A 184 -13.68 -3.68 0.46
N ILE A 185 -13.34 -4.44 -0.59
CA ILE A 185 -14.15 -4.57 -1.80
C ILE A 185 -15.50 -5.20 -1.49
N LEU A 186 -15.53 -6.29 -0.71
CA LEU A 186 -16.78 -6.94 -0.29
C LEU A 186 -17.64 -6.00 0.55
N GLY A 187 -17.04 -5.30 1.52
CA GLY A 187 -17.73 -4.31 2.34
C GLY A 187 -18.35 -3.20 1.50
N LEU A 188 -17.59 -2.63 0.57
CA LEU A 188 -18.08 -1.60 -0.35
C LEU A 188 -19.18 -2.11 -1.28
N THR A 189 -19.07 -3.36 -1.77
CA THR A 189 -20.06 -3.98 -2.65
C THR A 189 -21.38 -4.21 -1.90
N VAL A 190 -21.31 -4.72 -0.66
CA VAL A 190 -22.48 -4.89 0.21
C VAL A 190 -23.12 -3.54 0.52
N PHE A 191 -22.31 -2.53 0.83
CA PHE A 191 -22.78 -1.16 1.05
C PHE A 191 -23.54 -0.63 -0.16
N ALA A 192 -22.93 -0.70 -1.35
CA ALA A 192 -23.51 -0.21 -2.59
C ALA A 192 -24.81 -0.93 -2.94
N TYR A 193 -24.85 -2.27 -2.79
CA TYR A 193 -26.05 -3.08 -3.03
C TYR A 193 -27.18 -2.78 -2.03
N ALA A 194 -26.84 -2.57 -0.75
CA ALA A 194 -27.82 -2.24 0.27
C ALA A 194 -28.36 -0.80 0.11
N ALA A 195 -27.51 0.13 -0.31
CA ALA A 195 -27.88 1.54 -0.51
C ALA A 195 -28.68 1.76 -1.80
N ASN A 196 -28.39 1.01 -2.87
CA ASN A 196 -29.11 1.06 -4.14
C ASN A 196 -29.73 -0.30 -4.45
N PRO A 197 -30.87 -0.65 -3.84
CA PRO A 197 -31.55 -1.89 -4.17
C PRO A 197 -31.95 -1.87 -5.65
N PRO A 198 -31.85 -3.01 -6.36
CA PRO A 198 -32.36 -3.08 -7.73
C PRO A 198 -33.83 -2.68 -7.70
N LYS A 199 -34.20 -1.74 -8.59
CA LYS A 199 -35.60 -1.34 -8.74
C LYS A 199 -36.37 -2.60 -9.12
N PRO A 200 -37.47 -2.95 -8.43
CA PRO A 200 -38.29 -4.08 -8.84
C PRO A 200 -38.65 -3.86 -10.31
N ASP A 201 -38.46 -4.88 -11.14
CA ASP A 201 -38.79 -4.82 -12.55
C ASP A 201 -40.23 -4.32 -12.63
N LYS A 202 -40.40 -3.10 -13.15
CA LYS A 202 -41.74 -2.57 -13.38
C LYS A 202 -42.39 -3.59 -14.29
N PRO A 203 -43.59 -4.13 -13.94
CA PRO A 203 -44.29 -5.01 -14.84
C PRO A 203 -44.33 -4.30 -16.18
N LEU A 204 -43.76 -4.94 -17.22
CA LEU A 204 -43.79 -4.39 -18.56
C LEU A 204 -45.26 -4.09 -18.85
N ASP A 205 -45.58 -2.81 -19.03
CA ASP A 205 -46.92 -2.38 -19.39
C ASP A 205 -47.12 -2.81 -20.85
N VAL A 206 -47.46 -4.09 -21.01
CA VAL A 206 -47.78 -4.68 -22.31
C VAL A 206 -49.14 -4.13 -22.68
N ARG A 207 -49.14 -2.96 -23.31
CA ARG A 207 -50.31 -2.48 -24.04
C ARG A 207 -50.52 -3.42 -25.22
N VAL A 208 -51.43 -4.36 -25.05
CA VAL A 208 -51.98 -5.14 -26.16
C VAL A 208 -52.79 -4.17 -27.01
N CYS A 209 -52.19 -3.66 -28.08
CA CYS A 209 -52.94 -3.00 -29.13
C CYS A 209 -53.77 -4.07 -29.84
N LEU A 210 -55.00 -4.28 -29.38
CA LEU A 210 -55.99 -4.98 -30.18
C LEU A 210 -56.21 -4.11 -31.41
N ALA A 211 -55.84 -4.63 -32.59
CA ALA A 211 -56.25 -4.07 -33.84
C ALA A 211 -57.78 -4.07 -33.82
N SER A 212 -58.36 -2.91 -33.55
CA SER A 212 -59.80 -2.71 -33.69
C SER A 212 -60.08 -2.88 -35.17
N ASP A 213 -60.73 -3.99 -35.53
CA ASP A 213 -61.37 -4.20 -36.82
C ASP A 213 -62.48 -3.16 -36.99
N SER A 214 -62.09 -1.90 -37.23
CA SER A 214 -62.97 -0.83 -37.65
C SER A 214 -62.79 -0.62 -39.15
N ALA A 215 -63.07 -1.69 -39.89
CA ALA A 215 -63.52 -1.57 -41.26
C ALA A 215 -64.95 -1.03 -41.24
N ALA A 216 -65.13 0.29 -41.11
CA ALA A 216 -66.24 1.06 -41.68
C ALA A 216 -66.37 2.44 -41.01
N SER A 217 -65.68 3.45 -41.54
CA SER A 217 -66.33 4.73 -41.87
C SER A 217 -65.38 5.57 -42.68
N ALA A 218 -65.58 5.50 -44.00
CA ALA A 218 -65.05 6.46 -44.93
C ALA A 218 -65.55 7.86 -44.57
N GLY A 219 -64.64 8.84 -44.64
CA GLY A 219 -64.98 10.22 -44.92
C GLY A 219 -65.11 11.15 -43.71
N ARG A 220 -64.00 11.76 -43.31
CA ARG A 220 -63.89 13.21 -43.31
C ARG A 220 -62.45 13.70 -43.16
N ALA A 221 -62.23 14.86 -43.75
CA ALA A 221 -60.97 15.45 -44.14
C ALA A 221 -60.12 15.98 -42.97
N CYS A 222 -58.81 16.02 -43.23
CA CYS A 222 -57.79 16.97 -42.80
C CYS A 222 -58.00 17.77 -41.50
N SER A 223 -57.06 17.59 -40.57
CA SER A 223 -56.31 18.75 -40.04
C SER A 223 -54.91 18.32 -39.56
N PRO A 224 -53.82 18.89 -40.10
CA PRO A 224 -52.47 18.68 -39.60
C PRO A 224 -52.15 19.75 -38.55
N ALA A 225 -52.36 19.43 -37.27
CA ALA A 225 -51.74 20.15 -36.15
C ALA A 225 -50.58 19.25 -35.68
N SER A 226 -49.32 19.45 -36.06
CA SER A 226 -48.47 20.61 -35.79
C SER A 226 -48.37 20.93 -34.30
N ASP A 227 -48.05 19.96 -33.45
CA ASP A 227 -47.56 20.27 -32.11
C ASP A 227 -46.35 19.44 -31.70
N TYR A 228 -45.22 20.14 -31.76
CA TYR A 228 -44.12 20.09 -30.80
C TYR A 228 -43.31 18.80 -30.68
N TRP A 229 -42.39 18.69 -31.64
CA TRP A 229 -41.06 18.14 -31.46
C TRP A 229 -40.36 18.83 -30.26
N LYS A 230 -40.42 18.20 -29.09
CA LYS A 230 -39.74 18.69 -27.88
C LYS A 230 -38.24 18.36 -27.98
N SER A 231 -37.50 19.31 -28.56
CA SER A 231 -36.08 19.62 -28.40
C SER A 231 -35.26 18.63 -27.55
N SER A 232 -34.65 17.64 -28.20
CA SER A 232 -33.48 16.93 -27.66
C SER A 232 -32.23 17.80 -27.87
N LYS A 233 -31.98 18.73 -26.94
CA LYS A 233 -30.67 19.40 -26.84
C LYS A 233 -29.60 18.34 -26.54
N SER A 234 -28.81 18.00 -27.55
CA SER A 234 -27.55 17.28 -27.38
C SER A 234 -26.52 18.24 -26.76
N PRO A 235 -25.88 17.91 -25.63
CA PRO A 235 -24.77 18.69 -25.12
C PRO A 235 -23.54 18.47 -26.01
N SER A 236 -23.09 19.55 -26.63
CA SER A 236 -21.82 19.68 -27.33
C SER A 236 -20.65 19.31 -26.41
N SER A 237 -20.00 18.18 -26.69
CA SER A 237 -18.72 17.82 -26.09
C SER A 237 -17.61 18.68 -26.70
N THR A 238 -17.20 19.72 -25.99
CA THR A 238 -16.02 20.53 -26.33
C THR A 238 -14.78 19.69 -26.04
N THR A 239 -14.24 19.04 -27.07
CA THR A 239 -12.95 18.34 -27.03
C THR A 239 -11.83 19.36 -27.04
N THR A 240 -11.40 19.79 -25.84
CA THR A 240 -10.18 20.57 -25.65
C THR A 240 -8.97 19.67 -25.91
N LYS A 241 -8.28 19.89 -27.04
CA LYS A 241 -6.97 19.29 -27.34
C LYS A 241 -5.95 19.67 -26.26
N PRO A 242 -5.26 18.71 -25.61
CA PRO A 242 -4.10 19.03 -24.79
C PRO A 242 -2.93 19.45 -25.69
N GLY A 243 -2.39 20.64 -25.44
CA GLY A 243 -1.20 21.16 -26.11
C GLY A 243 0.06 20.36 -25.78
N PRO A 244 1.08 20.39 -26.65
CA PRO A 244 2.31 19.62 -26.47
C PRO A 244 3.07 20.08 -25.23
N MET A 245 3.29 19.13 -24.32
CA MET A 245 4.12 19.27 -23.12
C MET A 245 5.58 19.48 -23.54
N ARG A 246 6.10 20.71 -23.39
CA ARG A 246 7.54 20.99 -23.53
C ARG A 246 8.27 20.36 -22.35
N TYR A 247 9.05 19.30 -22.61
CA TYR A 247 10.07 18.82 -21.68
C TYR A 247 11.27 19.78 -21.74
N SER A 248 11.43 20.61 -20.71
CA SER A 248 12.68 21.31 -20.44
C SER A 248 13.67 20.33 -19.84
N SER A 249 14.61 19.84 -20.67
CA SER A 249 15.80 19.12 -20.25
C SER A 249 16.79 20.10 -19.62
N THR A 250 16.81 20.20 -18.29
CA THR A 250 17.88 20.91 -17.59
C THR A 250 19.09 19.99 -17.50
N SER A 251 20.05 20.24 -18.37
CA SER A 251 21.34 19.56 -18.39
C SER A 251 22.27 20.10 -17.30
N SER A 252 23.12 19.21 -16.82
CA SER A 252 24.54 19.47 -16.56
C SER A 252 24.90 20.35 -15.36
N GLY A 253 25.25 19.68 -14.26
CA GLY A 253 26.07 20.24 -13.19
C GLY A 253 27.31 19.35 -13.01
N ALA A 254 28.43 19.81 -13.56
CA ALA A 254 29.74 19.19 -13.46
C ALA A 254 30.25 19.20 -12.02
N ILE A 255 30.83 18.08 -11.58
CA ILE A 255 31.58 17.97 -10.32
C ILE A 255 33.07 17.96 -10.70
N SER A 256 33.76 19.06 -10.40
CA SER A 256 35.22 19.14 -10.44
C SER A 256 35.81 18.47 -9.20
N ARG A 257 36.89 17.73 -9.43
CA ARG A 257 37.72 17.04 -8.42
C ARG A 257 38.59 18.01 -7.64
#